data_AF-A0A0R3PQL9-F1
#
_entry.id   AF-A0A0R3PQL9-F1
#
_cell.length_a   1.000
_cell.length_b   1.000
_cell.length_c   1.000
_cell.angle_alpha   90.00
_cell.angle_beta   90.00
_cell.angle_gamma   90.00
#
_symmetry.space_group_name_H-M   'P 1'
#
loop_
_entity.id
_entity.type
_entity.pdbx_description
1 polymer ?
#
loop_
_entity_poly.entity_id
_entity_poly.type
_entity_poly.pdbx_seq_one_letter_code
_entity_poly.pdbx_strand_id
1 'polypeptide(L)'
;MALRVDVLKQGPNLTERRVDERLAQAITFCEEMCGKVDLKSLSLYSQNPHFPWRMGKESLKRLSSFQNLESLILENMVEADVLDDIKEAVDLRKLTSIRMRLDAKYQSGIEDILLLWRTLPVPWVIKSILFNSTITVDEFRTVATSQGVFDDTFTYTPFTGFCTHHPSDPNAKLQLDCYGAGVST
;
A
#
# COMPACT_ATOMS: atom_id res chain seq x y z
N MET A 1 -17.12 8.27 -6.88
CA MET A 1 -16.07 8.71 -7.82
C MET A 1 -14.78 8.00 -7.48
N ALA A 2 -13.99 7.64 -8.50
CA ALA A 2 -12.65 7.08 -8.33
C ALA A 2 -11.63 8.07 -8.91
N LEU A 3 -10.53 8.31 -8.20
CA LEU A 3 -9.45 9.19 -8.65
C LEU A 3 -8.12 8.45 -8.57
N ARG A 4 -7.28 8.67 -9.59
CA ARG A 4 -5.88 8.25 -9.58
C ARG A 4 -4.99 9.49 -9.56
N VAL A 5 -4.03 9.52 -8.65
CA VAL A 5 -3.06 10.62 -8.51
C VAL A 5 -1.65 10.07 -8.56
N ASP A 6 -0.82 10.67 -9.43
CA ASP A 6 0.59 10.34 -9.53
C ASP A 6 1.39 11.10 -8.47
N VAL A 7 1.97 10.34 -7.53
CA VAL A 7 2.70 10.87 -6.37
C VAL A 7 4.22 10.91 -6.60
N LEU A 8 4.87 11.91 -6.02
CA LEU A 8 6.32 12.09 -6.00
C LEU A 8 6.97 11.33 -4.86
N LYS A 9 8.07 10.65 -5.17
CA LYS A 9 8.99 10.10 -4.18
C LYS A 9 10.17 11.03 -3.90
N GLN A 10 10.80 10.84 -2.74
CA GLN A 10 11.96 11.62 -2.29
C GLN A 10 13.19 11.37 -3.18
N GLY A 11 13.36 12.11 -4.27
CA GLY A 11 14.55 12.01 -5.12
C GLY A 11 15.82 12.60 -4.47
N PRO A 12 17.02 12.37 -5.05
CA PRO A 12 18.30 12.84 -4.49
C PRO A 12 18.44 14.37 -4.51
N ASN A 13 17.63 15.06 -5.33
CA ASN A 13 17.53 16.52 -5.40
C ASN A 13 16.34 17.09 -4.60
N LEU A 14 15.54 16.23 -3.98
CA LEU A 14 14.52 16.63 -3.02
C LEU A 14 15.20 16.58 -1.65
N THR A 15 15.82 17.70 -1.27
CA THR A 15 16.26 17.92 0.11
C THR A 15 15.13 17.54 1.08
N GLU A 16 15.48 17.07 2.28
CA GLU A 16 14.67 16.44 3.35
C GLU A 16 13.29 17.09 3.71
N ARG A 17 12.86 18.14 3.01
CA ARG A 17 11.71 18.99 3.30
C ARG A 17 10.64 19.07 2.20
N ARG A 18 10.76 18.38 1.06
CA ARG A 18 9.68 18.39 0.05
C ARG A 18 8.81 17.14 0.16
N VAL A 19 7.77 17.26 0.98
CA VAL A 19 6.64 16.33 1.04
C VAL A 19 5.79 16.42 -0.24
N ASP A 20 5.05 15.36 -0.56
CA ASP A 20 4.22 15.34 -1.76
C ASP A 20 2.81 15.89 -1.51
N GLU A 21 2.49 17.03 -2.13
CA GLU A 21 1.18 17.69 -2.03
C GLU A 21 0.26 17.51 -3.25
N ARG A 22 0.59 16.60 -4.17
CA ARG A 22 -0.17 16.41 -5.41
C ARG A 22 -1.60 15.94 -5.21
N LEU A 23 -1.86 15.15 -4.18
CA LEU A 23 -3.25 14.77 -3.84
C LEU A 23 -4.05 16.03 -3.50
N ALA A 24 -3.55 16.89 -2.61
CA ALA A 24 -4.25 18.12 -2.27
C ALA A 24 -4.46 19.04 -3.48
N GLN A 25 -3.47 19.13 -4.38
CA GLN A 25 -3.57 19.90 -5.63
C GLN A 25 -4.62 19.33 -6.58
N ALA A 26 -4.63 18.01 -6.79
CA ALA A 26 -5.60 17.34 -7.65
C ALA A 26 -7.03 17.50 -7.12
N ILE A 27 -7.23 17.37 -5.80
CA ILE A 27 -8.54 17.56 -5.18
C ILE A 27 -9.01 19.01 -5.31
N THR A 28 -8.12 19.98 -5.07
CA THR A 28 -8.46 21.39 -5.22
C THR A 28 -8.87 21.72 -6.65
N PHE A 29 -8.12 21.22 -7.64
CA PHE A 29 -8.49 21.36 -9.05
C PHE A 29 -9.86 20.74 -9.37
N CYS A 30 -10.12 19.51 -8.90
CA CYS A 30 -11.42 18.88 -9.09
C CYS A 30 -12.55 19.65 -8.39
N GLU A 31 -12.31 20.24 -7.22
CA GLU A 31 -13.28 21.05 -6.50
C GLU A 31 -13.62 22.35 -7.24
N GLU A 32 -12.63 23.00 -7.84
CA GLU A 32 -12.80 24.20 -8.66
C GLU A 32 -13.63 23.90 -9.93
N MET A 33 -13.42 22.74 -10.55
CA MET A 33 -14.05 22.39 -11.83
C MET A 33 -15.42 21.73 -11.66
N CYS A 34 -15.60 20.92 -10.62
CA CYS A 34 -16.74 20.01 -10.47
C CYS A 34 -17.55 20.26 -9.18
N GLY A 35 -17.14 21.22 -8.35
CA GLY A 35 -17.68 21.40 -7.00
C GLY A 35 -17.17 20.35 -6.02
N LYS A 36 -17.77 20.30 -4.82
CA LYS A 36 -17.28 19.47 -3.70
C LYS A 36 -16.95 18.03 -4.11
N VAL A 37 -15.73 17.60 -3.80
CA VAL A 37 -15.23 16.26 -4.10
C VAL A 37 -15.32 15.38 -2.85
N ASP A 38 -15.96 14.22 -2.99
CA ASP A 38 -15.92 13.16 -1.98
C ASP A 38 -15.72 11.81 -2.68
N LEU A 39 -14.54 11.25 -2.49
CA LEU A 39 -14.09 10.06 -3.21
C LEU A 39 -14.61 8.79 -2.55
N LYS A 40 -14.96 7.80 -3.36
CA LYS A 40 -15.21 6.43 -2.89
C LYS A 40 -13.97 5.55 -3.00
N SER A 41 -13.16 5.80 -4.02
CA SER A 41 -11.92 5.06 -4.27
C SER A 41 -10.81 6.01 -4.68
N LEU A 42 -9.62 5.81 -4.12
CA LEU A 42 -8.43 6.59 -4.42
C LEU A 42 -7.27 5.65 -4.74
N SER A 43 -6.58 5.94 -5.84
CA SER A 43 -5.34 5.26 -6.22
C SER A 43 -4.19 6.26 -6.19
N LEU A 44 -3.16 5.96 -5.42
CA LEU A 44 -1.95 6.76 -5.30
C LEU A 44 -0.80 5.94 -5.86
N TYR A 45 -0.16 6.47 -6.90
CA TYR A 45 0.81 5.74 -7.69
C TYR A 45 2.10 6.53 -7.83
N SER A 46 3.25 5.94 -7.52
CA SER A 46 4.52 6.63 -7.77
C SER A 46 5.20 6.19 -9.07
N GLN A 47 5.72 7.17 -9.82
CA GLN A 47 6.48 6.93 -11.05
C GLN A 47 7.96 6.55 -10.82
N ASN A 48 8.44 6.51 -9.58
CA ASN A 48 9.87 6.29 -9.31
C ASN A 48 10.06 5.05 -8.41
N PRO A 49 10.61 3.92 -8.85
CA PRO A 49 10.76 2.73 -7.99
C PRO A 49 11.79 2.86 -6.86
N HIS A 50 12.59 3.93 -6.80
CA HIS A 50 13.86 3.88 -6.06
C HIS A 50 13.87 4.56 -4.71
N PHE A 51 12.89 5.40 -4.40
CA PHE A 51 12.89 6.21 -3.19
C PHE A 51 11.61 6.02 -2.36
N PRO A 52 11.64 6.27 -1.05
CA PRO A 52 10.44 6.29 -0.24
C PRO A 52 9.52 7.43 -0.66
N TRP A 53 8.23 7.22 -0.49
CA TRP A 53 7.20 8.22 -0.73
C TRP A 53 6.75 8.76 0.62
N ARG A 54 6.63 10.09 0.75
CA ARG A 54 6.00 10.71 1.92
C ARG A 54 4.92 11.67 1.49
N MET A 55 3.71 11.40 1.95
CA MET A 55 2.58 12.28 1.70
C MET A 55 2.74 13.57 2.51
N GLY A 56 2.42 14.70 1.89
CA GLY A 56 2.40 15.99 2.56
C GLY A 56 1.22 16.19 3.49
N LYS A 57 1.38 17.16 4.39
CA LYS A 57 0.40 17.43 5.45
C LYS A 57 -0.93 17.89 4.88
N GLU A 58 -0.94 18.69 3.82
CA GLU A 58 -2.20 19.12 3.20
C GLU A 58 -2.88 17.96 2.49
N SER A 59 -2.12 17.06 1.86
CA SER A 59 -2.62 15.85 1.22
C SER A 59 -3.19 14.87 2.23
N LEU A 60 -2.52 14.66 3.37
CA LEU A 60 -3.04 13.86 4.48
C LEU A 60 -4.33 14.47 5.06
N LYS A 61 -4.37 15.79 5.21
CA LYS A 61 -5.57 16.51 5.66
C LYS A 61 -6.73 16.40 4.66
N ARG A 62 -6.45 16.43 3.36
CA ARG A 62 -7.47 16.20 2.33
C ARG A 62 -7.94 14.75 2.34
N LEU A 63 -7.02 13.79 2.50
CA LEU A 63 -7.32 12.38 2.60
C LEU A 63 -8.26 12.09 3.79
N SER A 64 -7.99 12.68 4.95
CA SER A 64 -8.83 12.51 6.15
C SER A 64 -10.20 13.19 6.07
N SER A 65 -10.38 14.11 5.11
CA SER A 65 -11.63 14.84 4.93
C SER A 65 -12.71 14.05 4.19
N PHE A 66 -12.33 13.02 3.43
CA PHE A 66 -13.29 12.19 2.68
C PHE A 66 -14.17 11.38 3.64
N GLN A 67 -15.48 11.52 3.48
CA GLN A 67 -16.46 10.83 4.33
C GLN A 67 -16.85 9.47 3.75
N ASN A 68 -16.76 9.33 2.43
CA ASN A 68 -17.20 8.14 1.71
C ASN A 68 -16.03 7.34 1.13
N LEU A 69 -14.79 7.59 1.56
CA LEU A 69 -13.64 6.83 1.09
C LEU A 69 -13.74 5.40 1.61
N GLU A 70 -13.90 4.45 0.69
CA GLU A 70 -14.08 3.03 1.00
C GLU A 70 -12.86 2.21 0.55
N SER A 71 -12.13 2.65 -0.48
CA SER A 71 -11.03 1.88 -1.08
C SER A 71 -9.80 2.73 -1.35
N LEU A 72 -8.64 2.22 -0.94
CA LEU A 72 -7.35 2.83 -1.17
C LEU A 72 -6.43 1.86 -1.90
N ILE A 73 -5.82 2.32 -2.98
CA ILE A 73 -4.83 1.56 -3.73
C ILE A 73 -3.52 2.33 -3.67
N LEU A 74 -2.48 1.68 -3.16
CA LEU A 74 -1.15 2.26 -3.03
C LEU A 74 -0.19 1.49 -3.95
N GLU A 75 0.30 2.14 -4.98
CA GLU A 75 1.11 1.50 -6.01
C GLU A 75 2.55 2.04 -6.06
N ASN A 76 3.46 1.14 -6.41
CA ASN A 76 4.89 1.37 -6.51
C ASN A 76 5.47 1.93 -5.22
N MET A 77 5.21 1.27 -4.10
CA MET A 77 5.82 1.60 -2.81
C MET A 77 7.13 0.84 -2.63
N VAL A 78 8.16 1.44 -2.02
CA VAL A 78 9.41 0.69 -1.71
C VAL A 78 9.32 0.04 -0.34
N GLU A 79 8.72 0.77 0.61
CA GLU A 79 8.59 0.42 2.01
C GLU A 79 7.14 0.66 2.47
N ALA A 80 6.83 0.26 3.69
CA ALA A 80 5.49 0.39 4.27
C ALA A 80 5.25 1.73 4.99
N ASP A 81 6.23 2.63 4.99
CA ASP A 81 6.25 3.92 5.71
C ASP A 81 5.04 4.81 5.40
N VAL A 82 4.62 4.84 4.13
CA VAL A 82 3.41 5.54 3.69
C VAL A 82 2.17 5.10 4.46
N LEU A 83 2.06 3.82 4.81
CA LEU A 83 0.88 3.33 5.51
C LEU A 83 0.82 3.85 6.95
N ASP A 84 1.96 4.12 7.59
CA ASP A 84 1.99 4.73 8.92
C ASP A 84 1.44 6.16 8.89
N ASP A 85 1.87 6.98 7.92
CA ASP A 85 1.30 8.33 7.72
C ASP A 85 -0.23 8.27 7.48
N ILE A 86 -0.68 7.30 6.68
CA ILE A 86 -2.11 7.14 6.36
C ILE A 86 -2.91 6.64 7.56
N LYS A 87 -2.35 5.75 8.39
CA LYS A 87 -2.98 5.28 9.64
C LYS A 87 -3.20 6.41 10.64
N GLU A 88 -2.29 7.39 10.66
CA GLU A 88 -2.44 8.57 11.52
C GLU A 88 -3.50 9.53 10.99
N ALA A 89 -3.63 9.65 9.67
CA ALA A 89 -4.58 10.58 9.05
C ALA A 89 -5.99 10.01 8.87
N VAL A 90 -6.14 8.71 8.63
CA VAL A 90 -7.40 8.06 8.24
C VAL A 90 -7.77 6.97 9.22
N ASP A 91 -9.01 7.00 9.69
CA ASP A 91 -9.59 5.88 10.43
C ASP A 91 -9.78 4.68 9.49
N LEU A 92 -8.83 3.74 9.54
CA LEU A 92 -8.83 2.54 8.70
C LEU A 92 -10.09 1.67 8.87
N ARG A 93 -10.85 1.81 9.97
CA ARG A 93 -12.12 1.08 10.18
C ARG A 93 -13.20 1.49 9.19
N LYS A 94 -13.08 2.69 8.60
CA LYS A 94 -14.02 3.20 7.58
C LYS A 94 -13.73 2.65 6.19
N LEU A 95 -12.50 2.18 5.98
CA LEU A 95 -12.11 1.58 4.71
C LEU A 95 -12.61 0.14 4.63
N THR A 96 -13.09 -0.22 3.46
CA THR A 96 -13.46 -1.60 3.11
C THR A 96 -12.26 -2.39 2.57
N SER A 97 -11.31 -1.68 1.93
CA SER A 97 -10.15 -2.30 1.31
C SER A 97 -8.96 -1.36 1.17
N ILE A 98 -7.79 -1.90 1.45
CA ILE A 98 -6.48 -1.40 1.05
C ILE A 98 -5.83 -2.47 0.16
N ARG A 99 -5.32 -2.04 -0.99
CA ARG A 99 -4.50 -2.87 -1.87
C ARG A 99 -3.16 -2.18 -2.07
N MET A 100 -2.08 -2.95 -1.97
CA MET A 100 -0.73 -2.43 -2.01
C MET A 100 0.04 -3.13 -3.14
N ARG A 101 0.83 -2.37 -3.88
CA ARG A 101 1.85 -2.89 -4.80
C ARG A 101 3.20 -2.32 -4.38
N LEU A 102 4.08 -3.20 -3.90
CA LEU A 102 5.42 -2.85 -3.42
C LEU A 102 6.49 -3.29 -4.42
N ASP A 103 7.39 -2.39 -4.76
CA ASP A 103 8.64 -2.65 -5.45
C ASP A 103 9.71 -3.09 -4.45
N ALA A 104 9.48 -4.25 -3.80
CA ALA A 104 10.38 -4.76 -2.77
C ALA A 104 11.74 -5.13 -3.38
N LYS A 105 12.80 -4.43 -2.97
CA LYS A 105 14.18 -4.69 -3.40
C LYS A 105 14.89 -5.74 -2.54
N TYR A 106 14.49 -5.84 -1.28
CA TYR A 106 15.13 -6.68 -0.26
C TYR A 106 14.08 -7.48 0.49
N GLN A 107 14.51 -8.63 1.03
CA GLN A 107 13.68 -9.49 1.87
C GLN A 107 13.12 -8.75 3.10
N SER A 108 13.91 -7.85 3.71
CA SER A 108 13.48 -7.06 4.87
C SER A 108 12.21 -6.23 4.60
N GLY A 109 12.05 -5.66 3.40
CA GLY A 109 10.84 -4.92 3.06
C GLY A 109 9.57 -5.78 3.01
N ILE A 110 9.73 -7.09 2.78
CA ILE A 110 8.63 -8.06 2.86
C ILE A 110 8.35 -8.43 4.31
N GLU A 111 9.38 -8.60 5.12
CA GLU A 111 9.21 -8.86 6.56
C GLU A 111 8.46 -7.70 7.23
N ASP A 112 8.86 -6.46 6.95
CA ASP A 112 8.28 -5.26 7.54
C ASP A 112 6.78 -5.13 7.22
N ILE A 113 6.38 -5.35 5.95
CA ILE A 113 4.97 -5.24 5.56
C ILE A 113 4.11 -6.38 6.14
N LEU A 114 4.67 -7.59 6.26
CA LEU A 114 3.97 -8.72 6.87
C LEU A 114 3.82 -8.52 8.38
N LEU A 115 4.85 -7.98 9.05
CA LEU A 115 4.78 -7.60 10.46
C LEU A 115 3.76 -6.48 10.68
N LEU A 116 3.72 -5.48 9.79
CA LEU A 116 2.73 -4.41 9.83
C LEU A 116 1.31 -4.99 9.74
N TRP A 117 1.04 -5.86 8.76
CA TRP A 117 -0.29 -6.47 8.61
C TRP A 117 -0.73 -7.23 9.88
N ARG A 118 0.18 -7.94 10.53
CA ARG A 118 -0.11 -8.71 11.74
C ARG A 118 -0.35 -7.90 13.00
N THR A 119 0.26 -6.72 13.04
CA THR A 119 0.16 -5.82 14.19
C THR A 119 -0.96 -4.79 14.01
N LEU A 120 -1.58 -4.73 12.82
CA LEU A 120 -2.72 -3.85 12.56
C LEU A 120 -3.93 -4.27 13.40
N PRO A 121 -4.62 -3.32 14.06
CA PRO A 121 -5.87 -3.61 14.78
C PRO A 121 -7.04 -4.01 13.86
N VAL A 122 -6.92 -3.74 12.56
CA VAL A 122 -7.94 -3.99 11.53
C VAL A 122 -7.34 -4.73 10.33
N PRO A 123 -6.72 -5.91 10.53
CA PRO A 123 -5.91 -6.56 9.50
C PRO A 123 -6.73 -6.94 8.26
N TRP A 124 -8.04 -7.16 8.42
CA TRP A 124 -8.97 -7.44 7.32
C TRP A 124 -9.08 -6.30 6.30
N VAL A 125 -8.63 -5.07 6.63
CA VAL A 125 -8.69 -3.94 5.70
C VAL A 125 -7.71 -4.13 4.55
N ILE A 126 -6.54 -4.72 4.80
CA ILE A 126 -5.57 -5.03 3.75
C ILE A 126 -6.01 -6.33 3.08
N LYS A 127 -6.46 -6.23 1.82
CA LYS A 127 -6.98 -7.37 1.07
C LYS A 127 -5.91 -8.06 0.23
N SER A 128 -5.01 -7.27 -0.35
CA SER A 128 -3.96 -7.81 -1.21
C SER A 128 -2.69 -6.98 -1.14
N ILE A 129 -1.55 -7.68 -1.13
CA ILE A 129 -0.22 -7.09 -1.30
C ILE A 129 0.44 -7.77 -2.49
N LEU A 130 0.77 -6.97 -3.50
CA LEU A 130 1.52 -7.41 -4.65
C LEU A 130 2.98 -6.98 -4.51
N PHE A 131 3.91 -7.91 -4.61
CA PHE A 131 5.33 -7.63 -4.68
C PHE A 131 5.80 -7.68 -6.13
N ASN A 132 6.24 -6.53 -6.63
CA ASN A 132 7.00 -6.42 -7.86
C ASN A 132 8.49 -6.45 -7.49
N SER A 133 9.09 -7.63 -7.48
CA SER A 133 10.38 -7.80 -6.82
C SER A 133 11.42 -8.41 -7.74
N THR A 134 12.67 -8.05 -7.48
CA THR A 134 13.84 -8.75 -8.02
C THR A 134 14.11 -10.07 -7.29
N ILE A 135 13.45 -10.32 -6.14
CA ILE A 135 13.59 -11.59 -5.43
C ILE A 135 12.82 -12.69 -6.16
N THR A 136 13.32 -13.91 -5.99
CA THR A 136 12.68 -15.11 -6.50
C THR A 136 11.48 -15.52 -5.65
N VAL A 137 10.59 -16.31 -6.24
CA VAL A 137 9.43 -16.90 -5.53
C VAL A 137 9.87 -17.75 -4.33
N ASP A 138 11.04 -18.40 -4.41
CA ASP A 138 11.58 -19.23 -3.33
C ASP A 138 12.13 -18.40 -2.16
N GLU A 139 12.77 -17.27 -2.43
CA GLU A 139 13.17 -16.31 -1.40
C GLU A 139 11.95 -15.72 -0.70
N PHE A 140 10.93 -15.32 -1.47
CA PHE A 140 9.66 -14.87 -0.92
C PHE A 140 9.03 -15.93 0.00
N ARG A 141 8.99 -17.19 -0.46
CA ARG A 141 8.48 -18.31 0.32
C ARG A 141 9.26 -18.49 1.61
N THR A 142 10.58 -18.45 1.56
CA THR A 142 11.45 -18.62 2.72
C THR A 142 11.16 -17.54 3.76
N VAL A 143 11.10 -16.28 3.34
CA VAL A 143 10.79 -15.14 4.21
C VAL A 143 9.41 -15.26 4.83
N ALA A 144 8.36 -15.45 4.03
CA ALA A 144 7.04 -15.53 4.64
C ALA A 144 6.86 -16.82 5.46
N THR A 145 7.62 -17.90 5.20
CA THR A 145 7.63 -19.09 6.07
C THR A 145 8.30 -18.79 7.40
N SER A 146 9.44 -18.09 7.42
CA SER A 146 10.12 -17.68 8.65
C SER A 146 9.26 -16.72 9.47
N GLN A 147 8.48 -15.89 8.79
CA GLN A 147 7.48 -15.06 9.46
C GLN A 147 6.32 -15.92 9.96
N GLY A 148 6.02 -17.10 9.42
CA GLY A 148 4.88 -17.93 9.82
C GLY A 148 3.58 -17.54 9.08
N VAL A 149 3.72 -16.99 7.88
CA VAL A 149 2.63 -16.67 6.95
C VAL A 149 2.24 -17.90 6.11
N PHE A 150 3.20 -18.81 5.90
CA PHE A 150 3.04 -20.07 5.17
C PHE A 150 2.87 -21.29 6.13
N ASP A 151 1.98 -21.23 7.12
CA ASP A 151 1.60 -22.41 7.91
C ASP A 151 0.54 -23.27 7.18
N ASP A 152 -0.09 -24.25 7.84
CA ASP A 152 -1.12 -25.13 7.25
C ASP A 152 -2.35 -24.39 6.66
N THR A 153 -2.49 -23.08 6.93
CA THR A 153 -3.56 -22.24 6.34
C THR A 153 -3.22 -21.74 4.93
N PHE A 154 -2.03 -22.07 4.45
CA PHE A 154 -1.48 -21.55 3.22
C PHE A 154 -2.03 -22.27 1.98
N THR A 155 -2.75 -21.55 1.12
CA THR A 155 -3.28 -22.13 -0.13
C THR A 155 -2.58 -21.53 -1.35
N TYR A 156 -1.91 -22.37 -2.14
CA TYR A 156 -1.40 -21.96 -3.44
C TYR A 156 -2.56 -21.79 -4.43
N THR A 157 -2.60 -20.66 -5.11
CA THR A 157 -3.51 -20.45 -6.24
C THR A 157 -2.73 -20.62 -7.53
N PRO A 158 -3.21 -21.46 -8.47
CA PRO A 158 -2.63 -21.47 -9.80
C PRO A 158 -2.86 -20.06 -10.37
N PHE A 159 -1.82 -19.49 -10.99
CA PHE A 159 -1.78 -18.20 -11.70
C PHE A 159 -0.93 -17.06 -11.11
N THR A 160 -0.58 -17.00 -9.81
CA THR A 160 0.58 -16.23 -9.22
C THR A 160 0.45 -15.88 -7.73
N GLY A 161 -0.59 -16.36 -7.05
CA GLY A 161 -0.96 -15.87 -5.72
C GLY A 161 -0.85 -16.88 -4.59
N PHE A 162 -0.64 -16.31 -3.41
CA PHE A 162 -0.47 -16.94 -2.13
C PHE A 162 -1.54 -16.40 -1.17
N CYS A 163 -2.29 -17.26 -0.48
CA CYS A 163 -3.31 -16.81 0.47
C CYS A 163 -2.97 -17.28 1.88
N THR A 164 -3.07 -16.36 2.85
CA THR A 164 -2.87 -16.63 4.27
C THR A 164 -4.02 -16.05 5.12
N HIS A 165 -4.12 -16.48 6.37
CA HIS A 165 -5.05 -15.99 7.37
C HIS A 165 -4.32 -15.25 8.49
N HIS A 166 -4.97 -14.29 9.11
CA HIS A 166 -4.39 -13.59 10.24
C HIS A 166 -4.35 -14.54 11.46
N PRO A 167 -3.22 -14.67 12.17
CA PRO A 167 -3.08 -15.64 13.27
C PRO A 167 -4.14 -15.47 14.38
N SER A 168 -4.57 -14.23 14.61
CA SER A 168 -5.58 -13.89 15.64
C SER A 168 -6.98 -13.65 15.08
N ASP A 169 -7.17 -13.64 13.76
CA ASP A 169 -8.48 -13.43 13.11
C ASP A 169 -8.58 -14.28 11.83
N PRO A 170 -9.14 -15.50 11.91
CA PRO A 170 -9.27 -16.38 10.76
C PRO A 170 -10.11 -15.82 9.60
N ASN A 171 -10.93 -14.78 9.84
CA ASN A 171 -11.72 -14.14 8.78
C ASN A 171 -10.91 -13.07 8.02
N ALA A 172 -9.84 -12.55 8.62
CA ALA A 172 -8.91 -11.65 7.96
C ALA A 172 -7.97 -12.46 7.04
N LYS A 173 -8.33 -12.51 5.76
CA LYS A 173 -7.52 -13.12 4.70
C LYS A 173 -6.64 -12.08 4.03
N LEU A 174 -5.41 -12.46 3.72
CA LEU A 174 -4.49 -11.67 2.92
C LEU A 174 -4.07 -12.45 1.69
N GLN A 175 -4.28 -11.84 0.52
CA GLN A 175 -3.69 -12.30 -0.73
C GLN A 175 -2.31 -11.66 -0.91
N LEU A 176 -1.32 -12.49 -1.20
CA LEU A 176 0.05 -12.12 -1.48
C LEU A 176 0.35 -12.56 -2.91
N ASP A 177 0.75 -11.65 -3.78
CA ASP A 177 1.19 -11.98 -5.13
C ASP A 177 2.66 -11.58 -5.28
N CYS A 178 3.46 -12.38 -5.98
CA CYS A 178 4.87 -12.06 -6.23
C CYS A 178 5.17 -12.21 -7.72
N TYR A 179 5.38 -11.09 -8.43
CA TYR A 179 5.85 -11.09 -9.81
C TYR A 179 7.37 -10.98 -9.82
N GLY A 180 8.04 -12.12 -9.96
CA GLY A 180 9.50 -12.21 -10.13
C GLY A 180 9.90 -12.00 -11.59
N ALA A 181 9.61 -10.83 -12.16
CA ALA A 181 10.02 -10.51 -13.54
C ALA A 181 11.48 -10.04 -13.64
N GLY A 182 12.20 -9.93 -12.52
CA GLY A 182 13.59 -9.43 -12.50
C GLY A 182 13.72 -7.95 -12.83
N VAL A 183 12.61 -7.21 -12.94
CA VAL A 183 12.57 -5.78 -13.24
C VAL A 183 11.64 -5.08 -12.24
N SER A 184 12.21 -4.30 -11.34
CA SER A 184 11.46 -3.30 -10.55
C SER A 184 11.06 -2.17 -11.51
N THR A 185 9.77 -1.84 -11.60
CA THR A 185 9.21 -0.88 -12.58
C THR A 185 9.29 0.54 -12.10
#